data_AF-A0A4S2AE90-F1
#
_entry.id   AF-A0A4S2AE90-F1
#
_cell.length_a   1.000
_cell.length_b   1.000
_cell.length_c   1.000
_cell.angle_alpha   90.00
_cell.angle_beta   90.00
_cell.angle_gamma   90.00
#
_symmetry.space_group_name_H-M   'P 1'
#
loop_
_entity.id
_entity.type
_entity.pdbx_description
1 polymer ?
#
loop_
_entity_poly.entity_id
_entity_poly.type
_entity_poly.pdbx_seq_one_letter_code
_entity_poly.pdbx_strand_id
1 'polypeptide(L)'
;MATCILCGKKGIFLRINNHGRCKACQEKYDLAKQEEQRIATEMRIAFEKEQLESQEHDNLFPLALHSYVVTDIETSGLNSDIDFITEISAIKVLNGKVIDKYSSLIHSDRVLSPKVESLTGITSSMLKSCQKSYETVIKEYSQFVGSYPLIGHNIDRFDFKFINKAYKEVLKSPLRNKTVDTLTLSREYIRGSQNYKLQTLASFLNISTIGAHRALADCQTTHALYEHISIVAKDIAKKKAEDSALNEIDKWIIQMTKQIFKDTDHSYFRYSKHKQYLTASCFGELYRIKTTGRIKQYFEFSHQYEPDVLRSTTLKTTPRSKTYEDSGKRIFFESEEEFMSLATVIIEIYHKQKAYVDENIAHERMAHNANDTGFIRLVATISPHYEKSVNRYLENPELIKL
;
A
#
# COMPACT_ATOMS: atom_id res chain seq x y z
N MET A 1 -25.09 26.40 -58.25
CA MET A 1 -26.09 25.87 -57.29
C MET A 1 -25.33 25.35 -56.07
N ALA A 2 -25.54 25.90 -54.89
CA ALA A 2 -24.83 25.48 -53.69
C ALA A 2 -25.36 24.12 -53.20
N THR A 3 -24.48 23.27 -52.67
CA THR A 3 -24.82 21.95 -52.12
C THR A 3 -24.24 21.80 -50.72
N CYS A 4 -25.07 21.42 -49.74
CA CYS A 4 -24.58 21.09 -48.40
C CYS A 4 -23.95 19.69 -48.39
N ILE A 5 -22.72 19.57 -47.90
CA ILE A 5 -21.98 18.28 -47.90
C ILE A 5 -22.58 17.24 -46.95
N LEU A 6 -23.25 17.66 -45.86
CA LEU A 6 -23.82 16.74 -44.88
C LEU A 6 -25.22 16.25 -45.24
N CYS A 7 -26.15 17.14 -45.59
CA CYS A 7 -27.54 16.75 -45.90
C CYS A 7 -27.85 16.65 -47.40
N GLY A 8 -26.90 16.95 -48.28
CA GLY A 8 -27.07 16.86 -49.73
C GLY A 8 -28.03 17.88 -50.36
N LYS A 9 -28.65 18.78 -49.57
CA LYS A 9 -29.58 19.81 -50.10
C LYS A 9 -28.89 20.71 -51.12
N LYS A 10 -29.58 20.98 -52.24
CA LYS A 10 -29.12 21.85 -53.34
C LYS A 10 -30.05 23.05 -53.52
N GLY A 11 -29.50 24.22 -53.78
CA GLY A 11 -30.31 25.42 -54.07
C GLY A 11 -29.49 26.60 -54.60
N ILE A 12 -30.13 27.47 -55.38
CA ILE A 12 -29.49 28.70 -55.90
C ILE A 12 -29.33 29.74 -54.78
N PHE A 13 -30.28 29.81 -53.85
CA PHE A 13 -30.25 30.70 -52.68
C PHE A 13 -29.78 30.01 -51.38
N LEU A 14 -29.31 28.76 -51.45
CA LEU A 14 -28.85 28.03 -50.28
C LEU A 14 -27.48 28.56 -49.82
N ARG A 15 -27.42 29.12 -48.62
CA ARG A 15 -26.16 29.59 -48.01
C ARG A 15 -25.44 28.43 -47.32
N ILE A 16 -24.16 28.27 -47.64
CA ILE A 16 -23.23 27.29 -47.06
C ILE A 16 -22.04 28.02 -46.45
N ASN A 17 -21.57 27.55 -45.30
CA ASN A 17 -20.40 28.11 -44.63
C ASN A 17 -19.09 27.61 -45.26
N ASN A 18 -17.95 28.08 -44.74
CA ASN A 18 -16.61 27.72 -45.20
C ASN A 18 -16.26 26.23 -45.02
N HIS A 19 -17.07 25.48 -44.26
CA HIS A 19 -16.96 24.04 -44.08
C HIS A 19 -17.93 23.26 -44.98
N GLY A 20 -18.59 23.92 -45.94
CA GLY A 20 -19.52 23.31 -46.89
C GLY A 20 -20.89 22.92 -46.30
N ARG A 21 -21.25 23.44 -45.12
CA ARG A 21 -22.45 23.06 -44.38
C ARG A 21 -23.51 24.15 -44.46
N CYS A 22 -24.77 23.76 -44.66
CA CYS A 22 -25.88 24.70 -44.52
C CYS A 22 -26.09 25.04 -43.04
N LYS A 23 -26.78 26.16 -42.78
CA LYS A 23 -27.04 26.67 -41.42
C LYS A 23 -27.58 25.59 -40.47
N ALA A 24 -28.62 24.86 -40.87
CA ALA A 24 -29.22 23.82 -40.04
C ALA A 24 -28.29 22.63 -39.75
N CYS A 25 -27.41 22.26 -40.68
CA CYS A 25 -26.42 21.20 -40.44
C CYS A 25 -25.26 21.67 -39.57
N GLN A 26 -24.89 22.95 -39.68
CA GLN A 26 -23.88 23.55 -38.81
C GLN A 26 -24.39 23.62 -37.37
N GLU A 27 -25.63 24.07 -37.15
CA GLU A 27 -26.26 24.12 -35.82
C GLU A 27 -26.33 22.73 -35.16
N LYS A 28 -26.71 21.69 -35.92
CA LYS A 28 -26.71 20.30 -35.41
C LYS A 28 -25.31 19.81 -35.04
N TYR A 29 -24.31 20.16 -35.83
CA TYR A 29 -22.93 19.79 -35.53
C TYR A 29 -22.41 20.49 -34.28
N ASP A 30 -22.71 21.78 -34.13
CA ASP A 30 -22.27 22.56 -32.97
C ASP A 30 -22.95 22.07 -31.68
N LEU A 31 -24.23 21.71 -31.74
CA LEU A 31 -24.95 21.07 -30.63
C LEU A 31 -24.34 19.72 -30.24
N ALA A 32 -24.03 18.86 -31.23
CA ALA A 32 -23.41 17.57 -30.96
C ALA A 32 -22.02 17.73 -30.30
N LYS A 33 -21.23 18.73 -30.74
CA LYS A 33 -19.92 19.03 -30.18
C LYS A 33 -20.00 19.62 -28.77
N GLN A 34 -21.00 20.45 -28.49
CA GLN A 34 -21.28 20.97 -27.15
C GLN A 34 -21.69 19.84 -26.19
N GLU A 35 -22.51 18.91 -26.67
CA GLU A 35 -22.93 17.75 -25.88
C GLU A 35 -21.76 16.80 -25.58
N GLU A 36 -20.89 16.55 -26.56
CA GLU A 36 -19.65 15.79 -26.37
C GLU A 36 -18.74 16.46 -25.32
N GLN A 37 -18.59 17.78 -25.37
CA GLN A 37 -17.85 18.53 -24.35
C GLN A 37 -18.52 18.49 -22.98
N ARG A 38 -19.86 18.53 -22.92
CA ARG A 38 -20.62 18.42 -21.67
C ARG A 38 -20.40 17.06 -21.02
N ILE A 39 -20.55 15.98 -21.79
CA ILE A 39 -20.31 14.61 -21.32
C ILE A 39 -18.86 14.44 -20.83
N ALA A 40 -17.87 14.91 -21.60
CA ALA A 40 -16.47 14.85 -21.20
C ALA A 40 -16.20 15.62 -19.89
N THR A 41 -16.85 16.78 -19.72
CA THR A 41 -16.75 17.60 -18.49
C THR A 41 -17.42 16.90 -17.31
N GLU A 42 -18.60 16.31 -17.51
CA GLU A 42 -19.32 15.57 -16.48
C GLU A 42 -18.55 14.33 -16.04
N MET A 43 -17.94 13.59 -16.97
CA MET A 43 -17.05 12.48 -16.64
C MET A 43 -15.83 12.95 -15.84
N ARG A 44 -15.26 14.12 -16.16
CA ARG A 44 -14.13 14.69 -15.42
C ARG A 44 -14.54 15.12 -13.99
N ILE A 45 -15.70 15.74 -13.84
CA ILE A 45 -16.23 16.16 -12.53
C ILE A 45 -16.59 14.93 -11.68
N ALA A 46 -17.23 13.91 -12.28
CA ALA A 46 -17.51 12.66 -11.61
C ALA A 46 -16.22 11.99 -11.13
N PHE A 47 -15.20 11.99 -11.99
CA PHE A 47 -13.87 11.48 -11.65
C PHE A 47 -13.18 12.28 -10.52
N GLU A 48 -13.23 13.61 -10.56
CA GLU A 48 -12.67 14.48 -9.51
C GLU A 48 -13.40 14.30 -8.16
N LYS A 49 -14.73 14.11 -8.16
CA LYS A 49 -15.51 13.81 -6.95
C LYS A 49 -15.18 12.42 -6.38
N GLU A 50 -15.10 11.41 -7.24
CA GLU A 50 -14.76 10.04 -6.85
C GLU A 50 -13.34 9.96 -6.26
N GLN A 51 -12.39 10.76 -6.77
CA GLN A 51 -11.04 10.91 -6.21
C GLN A 51 -11.01 11.58 -4.83
N LEU A 52 -11.93 12.51 -4.54
CA LEU A 52 -12.05 13.15 -3.23
C LEU A 52 -12.70 12.21 -2.21
N GLU A 53 -13.71 11.44 -2.62
CA GLU A 53 -14.35 10.42 -1.79
C GLU A 53 -13.40 9.22 -1.53
N SER A 54 -12.51 8.89 -2.48
CA SER A 54 -11.52 7.83 -2.30
C SER A 54 -10.38 8.21 -1.35
N GLN A 55 -10.05 9.49 -1.18
CA GLN A 55 -9.04 9.92 -0.20
C GLN A 55 -9.44 9.62 1.25
N GLU A 56 -10.73 9.54 1.57
CA GLU A 56 -11.20 9.10 2.89
C GLU A 56 -11.15 7.58 3.07
N HIS A 57 -11.35 6.81 1.99
CA HIS A 57 -11.32 5.34 1.99
C HIS A 57 -9.92 4.72 1.82
N ASP A 58 -8.99 5.41 1.15
CA ASP A 58 -7.62 4.95 0.89
C ASP A 58 -6.78 4.82 2.18
N ASN A 59 -7.24 5.42 3.29
CA ASN A 59 -6.58 5.32 4.59
C ASN A 59 -6.68 3.94 5.25
N LEU A 60 -7.54 3.04 4.75
CA LEU A 60 -7.63 1.68 5.28
C LEU A 60 -6.85 0.65 4.47
N PHE A 61 -6.56 0.88 3.18
CA PHE A 61 -5.90 -0.14 2.34
C PHE A 61 -5.23 0.45 1.08
N PRO A 62 -3.90 0.64 1.03
CA PRO A 62 -3.20 1.28 -0.10
C PRO A 62 -3.18 0.46 -1.42
N LEU A 63 -3.89 -0.67 -1.47
CA LEU A 63 -3.95 -1.60 -2.61
C LEU A 63 -5.32 -1.63 -3.32
N ALA A 64 -6.29 -0.84 -2.88
CA ALA A 64 -7.64 -0.81 -3.45
C ALA A 64 -7.86 0.43 -4.32
N LEU A 65 -7.02 0.64 -5.33
CA LEU A 65 -7.16 1.78 -6.22
C LEU A 65 -8.44 1.65 -7.06
N HIS A 66 -9.31 2.65 -7.00
CA HIS A 66 -10.53 2.71 -7.79
C HIS A 66 -10.24 3.04 -9.25
N SER A 67 -9.21 3.85 -9.51
CA SER A 67 -8.84 4.26 -10.85
C SER A 67 -7.34 4.32 -11.03
N TYR A 68 -6.84 3.69 -12.09
CA TYR A 68 -5.42 3.57 -12.34
C TYR A 68 -5.17 3.29 -13.83
N VAL A 69 -3.90 3.38 -14.22
CA VAL A 69 -3.45 2.97 -15.54
C VAL A 69 -2.44 1.85 -15.37
N VAL A 70 -2.66 0.73 -16.06
CA VAL A 70 -1.65 -0.32 -16.16
C VAL A 70 -0.80 -0.05 -17.38
N THR A 71 0.52 -0.08 -17.24
CA THR A 71 1.48 0.23 -18.29
C THR A 71 2.48 -0.90 -18.43
N ASP A 72 2.88 -1.14 -19.68
CA ASP A 72 3.98 -2.02 -20.05
C ASP A 72 4.69 -1.46 -21.30
N ILE A 73 6.01 -1.65 -21.39
CA ILE A 73 6.81 -1.23 -22.54
C ILE A 73 7.64 -2.38 -23.10
N GLU A 74 7.85 -2.33 -24.43
CA GLU A 74 8.93 -3.08 -25.07
C GLU A 74 10.09 -2.14 -25.37
N THR A 75 11.30 -2.66 -25.32
CA THR A 75 12.53 -1.86 -25.43
C THR A 75 13.58 -2.54 -26.31
N SER A 76 14.53 -1.76 -26.81
CA SER A 76 15.67 -2.29 -27.59
C SER A 76 16.71 -3.04 -26.77
N GLY A 77 16.57 -3.03 -25.43
CA GLY A 77 17.54 -3.57 -24.48
C GLY A 77 17.20 -3.15 -23.05
N LEU A 78 18.06 -3.46 -22.09
CA LEU A 78 17.73 -3.34 -20.66
C LEU A 78 18.19 -2.04 -19.99
N ASN A 79 18.95 -1.19 -20.69
CA ASN A 79 19.57 -0.01 -20.10
C ASN A 79 18.93 1.27 -20.63
N SER A 80 18.12 1.93 -19.79
CA SER A 80 17.41 3.17 -20.14
C SER A 80 18.31 4.31 -20.61
N ASP A 81 19.61 4.30 -20.29
CA ASP A 81 20.52 5.37 -20.70
C ASP A 81 20.91 5.28 -22.18
N ILE A 82 20.96 4.07 -22.76
CA ILE A 82 21.44 3.81 -24.13
C ILE A 82 20.40 3.16 -25.05
N ASP A 83 19.49 2.39 -24.47
CA ASP A 83 18.39 1.72 -25.15
C ASP A 83 17.18 2.65 -25.28
N PHE A 84 16.23 2.26 -26.14
CA PHE A 84 15.04 3.05 -26.45
C PHE A 84 13.77 2.21 -26.38
N ILE A 85 12.64 2.88 -26.19
CA ILE A 85 11.31 2.28 -26.18
C ILE A 85 10.91 1.97 -27.63
N THR A 86 10.46 0.74 -27.88
CA THR A 86 10.01 0.26 -29.21
C THR A 86 8.49 0.17 -29.28
N GLU A 87 7.83 -0.17 -28.18
CA GLU A 87 6.38 -0.18 -28.00
C GLU A 87 6.03 0.38 -26.62
N ILE A 88 4.95 1.13 -26.52
CA ILE A 88 4.34 1.50 -25.25
C ILE A 88 2.86 1.15 -25.28
N SER A 89 2.40 0.47 -24.24
CA SER A 89 0.99 0.17 -24.06
C SER A 89 0.51 0.56 -22.68
N ALA A 90 -0.76 0.92 -22.61
CA ALA A 90 -1.44 1.21 -21.38
C ALA A 90 -2.93 0.88 -21.46
N ILE A 91 -3.51 0.50 -20.34
CA ILE A 91 -4.96 0.36 -20.19
C ILE A 91 -5.42 1.20 -19.01
N LYS A 92 -6.48 1.96 -19.21
CA LYS A 92 -7.11 2.75 -18.16
C LYS A 92 -8.20 1.93 -17.51
N VAL A 93 -8.16 1.85 -16.18
CA VAL A 93 -9.08 1.05 -15.39
C VAL A 93 -9.85 1.97 -14.45
N LEU A 94 -11.16 1.76 -14.39
CA LEU A 94 -12.07 2.40 -13.44
C LEU A 94 -12.93 1.31 -12.80
N ASN A 95 -12.90 1.23 -11.48
CA ASN A 95 -13.65 0.27 -10.66
C ASN A 95 -13.47 -1.18 -11.14
N GLY A 96 -12.21 -1.56 -11.35
CA GLY A 96 -11.80 -2.89 -11.81
C GLY A 96 -12.15 -3.19 -13.27
N LYS A 97 -12.71 -2.23 -14.03
CA LYS A 97 -13.07 -2.40 -15.44
C LYS A 97 -12.16 -1.60 -16.34
N VAL A 98 -11.67 -2.22 -17.40
CA VAL A 98 -10.92 -1.53 -18.45
C VAL A 98 -11.88 -0.63 -19.23
N ILE A 99 -11.65 0.69 -19.18
CA ILE A 99 -12.48 1.70 -19.86
C ILE A 99 -11.84 2.26 -21.12
N ASP A 100 -10.51 2.17 -21.24
CA ASP A 100 -9.78 2.69 -22.40
C ASP A 100 -8.44 1.96 -22.57
N LYS A 101 -7.90 1.96 -23.79
CA LYS A 101 -6.64 1.31 -24.14
C LYS A 101 -5.83 2.19 -25.08
N TYR A 102 -4.53 2.25 -24.83
CA TYR A 102 -3.55 2.90 -25.70
C TYR A 102 -2.43 1.91 -26.01
N SER A 103 -2.01 1.83 -27.27
CA SER A 103 -0.88 1.02 -27.68
C SER A 103 -0.27 1.62 -28.94
N SER A 104 1.04 1.79 -28.95
CA SER A 104 1.75 2.31 -30.11
C SER A 104 3.16 1.76 -30.20
N LEU A 105 3.54 1.33 -31.41
CA LEU A 105 4.94 1.24 -31.80
C LEU A 105 5.52 2.65 -31.96
N ILE A 106 6.85 2.74 -31.85
CA ILE A 106 7.59 4.00 -32.02
C ILE A 106 8.49 3.89 -33.25
N HIS A 107 8.38 4.86 -34.15
CA HIS A 107 9.29 4.96 -35.28
C HIS A 107 10.76 5.04 -34.86
N SER A 108 11.61 4.20 -35.44
CA SER A 108 13.05 4.20 -35.23
C SER A 108 13.78 3.64 -36.45
N ASP A 109 14.84 4.33 -36.87
CA ASP A 109 15.77 3.86 -37.90
C ASP A 109 16.87 2.93 -37.32
N ARG A 110 16.92 2.76 -35.99
CA ARG A 110 17.91 1.89 -35.33
C ARG A 110 17.52 0.42 -35.51
N VAL A 111 18.50 -0.42 -35.81
CA VAL A 111 18.33 -1.87 -35.96
C VAL A 111 18.26 -2.55 -34.60
N LEU A 112 17.27 -3.42 -34.39
CA LEU A 112 17.16 -4.26 -33.22
C LEU A 112 18.07 -5.49 -33.34
N SER A 113 18.60 -5.95 -32.21
CA SER A 113 19.34 -7.22 -32.20
C SER A 113 18.38 -8.40 -32.47
N PRO A 114 18.83 -9.49 -33.13
CA PRO A 114 17.99 -10.67 -33.36
C PRO A 114 17.40 -11.25 -32.08
N LYS A 115 18.13 -11.12 -30.96
CA LYS A 115 17.65 -11.55 -29.63
C LYS A 115 16.42 -10.75 -29.19
N VAL A 116 16.40 -9.43 -29.40
CA VAL A 116 15.26 -8.57 -29.01
C VAL A 116 14.07 -8.83 -29.92
N GLU A 117 14.30 -8.97 -31.23
CA GLU A 117 13.23 -9.31 -32.18
C GLU A 117 12.60 -10.66 -31.83
N SER A 118 13.41 -11.65 -31.45
CA SER A 118 12.90 -12.96 -31.04
C SER A 118 12.11 -12.94 -29.73
N LEU A 119 12.47 -12.05 -28.79
CA LEU A 119 11.83 -11.97 -27.47
C LEU A 119 10.51 -11.20 -27.53
N THR A 120 10.45 -10.12 -28.29
CA THR A 120 9.31 -9.17 -28.32
C THR A 120 8.40 -9.39 -29.53
N GLY A 121 8.87 -10.11 -30.55
CA GLY A 121 8.20 -10.22 -31.84
C GLY A 121 8.15 -8.91 -32.65
N ILE A 122 8.79 -7.84 -32.18
CA ILE A 122 8.89 -6.56 -32.89
C ILE A 122 10.14 -6.58 -33.76
N THR A 123 9.96 -6.38 -35.07
CA THR A 123 11.08 -6.32 -36.01
C THR A 123 11.51 -4.88 -36.29
N SER A 124 12.77 -4.72 -36.71
CA SER A 124 13.31 -3.45 -37.18
C SER A 124 12.51 -2.88 -38.37
N SER A 125 11.95 -3.75 -39.21
CA SER A 125 11.08 -3.34 -40.32
C SER A 125 9.75 -2.76 -39.84
N MET A 126 9.15 -3.33 -38.78
CA MET A 126 7.94 -2.78 -38.17
C MET A 126 8.19 -1.37 -37.65
N LEU A 127 9.30 -1.15 -36.93
CA LEU A 127 9.66 0.16 -36.39
C LEU A 127 9.90 1.19 -37.50
N LYS A 128 10.64 0.82 -38.54
CA LYS A 128 10.91 1.71 -39.68
C LYS A 128 9.64 2.09 -40.45
N SER A 129 8.68 1.17 -40.55
CA SER A 129 7.39 1.41 -41.21
C SER A 129 6.38 2.20 -40.36
N CYS A 130 6.63 2.33 -39.04
CA CYS A 130 5.76 3.06 -38.14
C CYS A 130 5.81 4.56 -38.47
N GLN A 131 4.64 5.22 -38.47
CA GLN A 131 4.54 6.66 -38.78
C GLN A 131 4.68 7.55 -37.55
N LYS A 132 4.38 7.03 -36.35
CA LYS A 132 4.35 7.83 -35.13
C LYS A 132 5.78 8.03 -34.61
N SER A 133 6.20 9.29 -34.54
CA SER A 133 7.49 9.67 -33.97
C SER A 133 7.52 9.44 -32.45
N TYR A 134 8.72 9.27 -31.89
CA TYR A 134 8.94 9.21 -30.45
C TYR A 134 8.24 10.35 -29.69
N GLU A 135 8.40 11.59 -30.15
CA GLU A 135 7.75 12.75 -29.54
C GLU A 135 6.21 12.65 -29.52
N THR A 136 5.61 12.20 -30.63
CA THR A 136 4.15 12.06 -30.73
C THR A 136 3.65 11.01 -29.75
N VAL A 137 4.29 9.84 -29.72
CA VAL A 137 3.89 8.73 -28.84
C VAL A 137 4.00 9.10 -27.37
N ILE A 138 5.05 9.80 -26.96
CA ILE A 138 5.23 10.22 -25.55
C ILE A 138 4.20 11.28 -25.15
N LYS A 139 3.85 12.22 -26.05
CA LYS A 139 2.78 13.21 -25.81
C LYS A 139 1.41 12.55 -25.68
N GLU A 140 1.06 11.66 -26.60
CA GLU A 140 -0.20 10.91 -26.57
C GLU A 140 -0.30 10.04 -25.31
N TYR A 141 0.76 9.30 -24.99
CA TYR A 141 0.82 8.50 -23.76
C TYR A 141 0.66 9.38 -22.51
N SER A 142 1.32 10.54 -22.45
CA SER A 142 1.19 11.47 -21.33
C SER A 142 -0.23 11.99 -21.15
N GLN A 143 -0.92 12.31 -22.23
CA GLN A 143 -2.33 12.69 -22.18
C GLN A 143 -3.21 11.53 -21.74
N PHE A 144 -2.92 10.31 -22.22
CA PHE A 144 -3.66 9.12 -21.84
C PHE A 144 -3.56 8.83 -20.34
N VAL A 145 -2.34 8.85 -19.78
CA VAL A 145 -2.10 8.50 -18.37
C VAL A 145 -2.48 9.60 -17.39
N GLY A 146 -2.41 10.88 -17.79
CA GLY A 146 -2.70 12.01 -16.91
C GLY A 146 -1.98 11.93 -15.56
N SER A 147 -2.72 12.13 -14.47
CA SER A 147 -2.22 12.03 -13.09
C SER A 147 -2.54 10.69 -12.41
N TYR A 148 -3.08 9.71 -13.13
CA TYR A 148 -3.50 8.43 -12.56
C TYR A 148 -2.30 7.63 -12.04
N PRO A 149 -2.44 6.86 -10.94
CA PRO A 149 -1.42 5.92 -10.52
C PRO A 149 -1.08 4.94 -11.64
N LEU A 150 0.21 4.61 -11.79
CA LEU A 150 0.70 3.65 -12.75
C LEU A 150 0.93 2.30 -12.09
N ILE A 151 0.34 1.25 -12.66
CA ILE A 151 0.57 -0.12 -12.25
C ILE A 151 1.40 -0.80 -13.33
N GLY A 152 2.38 -1.59 -12.93
CA GLY A 152 3.13 -2.44 -13.86
C GLY A 152 3.77 -3.61 -13.15
N HIS A 153 4.51 -4.43 -13.88
CA HIS A 153 5.23 -5.55 -13.32
C HIS A 153 6.73 -5.30 -13.39
N ASN A 154 7.38 -5.09 -12.24
CA ASN A 154 8.74 -4.57 -12.12
C ASN A 154 8.91 -3.10 -12.60
N ILE A 155 7.80 -2.34 -12.59
CA ILE A 155 7.71 -0.96 -13.12
C ILE A 155 8.71 0.00 -12.49
N ASP A 156 8.89 -0.05 -11.17
CA ASP A 156 9.76 0.89 -10.44
C ASP A 156 11.22 0.78 -10.87
N ARG A 157 11.65 -0.42 -11.25
CA ARG A 157 13.04 -0.71 -11.60
C ARG A 157 13.32 -0.62 -13.09
N PHE A 158 12.29 -0.74 -13.93
CA PHE A 158 12.42 -0.88 -15.37
C PHE A 158 11.62 0.19 -16.14
N ASP A 159 10.34 -0.02 -16.39
CA ASP A 159 9.51 0.81 -17.28
C ASP A 159 9.51 2.28 -16.86
N PHE A 160 9.41 2.55 -15.55
CA PHE A 160 9.40 3.92 -15.02
C PHE A 160 10.66 4.68 -15.41
N LYS A 161 11.84 4.02 -15.47
CA LYS A 161 13.09 4.69 -15.84
C LYS A 161 13.08 5.14 -17.30
N PHE A 162 12.67 4.25 -18.20
CA PHE A 162 12.55 4.55 -19.63
C PHE A 162 11.52 5.65 -19.88
N ILE A 163 10.33 5.53 -19.30
CA ILE A 163 9.25 6.50 -19.49
C ILE A 163 9.62 7.86 -18.86
N ASN A 164 10.20 7.88 -17.66
CA ASN A 164 10.62 9.13 -17.02
C ASN A 164 11.73 9.84 -17.80
N LYS A 165 12.69 9.10 -18.38
CA LYS A 165 13.67 9.66 -19.30
C LYS A 165 12.97 10.29 -20.52
N ALA A 166 12.05 9.56 -21.14
CA ALA A 166 11.29 10.05 -22.28
C ALA A 166 10.47 11.31 -21.97
N TYR A 167 9.86 11.37 -20.77
CA TYR A 167 9.14 12.55 -20.29
C TYR A 167 10.06 13.75 -20.13
N LYS A 168 11.25 13.58 -19.53
CA LYS A 168 12.22 14.66 -19.38
C LYS A 168 12.73 15.16 -20.74
N GLU A 169 12.95 14.25 -21.69
CA GLU A 169 13.44 14.59 -23.03
C GLU A 169 12.38 15.34 -23.85
N VAL A 170 11.14 14.83 -23.88
CA VAL A 170 10.07 15.32 -24.78
C VAL A 170 9.23 16.42 -24.12
N LEU A 171 8.81 16.22 -22.88
CA LEU A 171 7.88 17.11 -22.17
C LEU A 171 8.58 18.10 -21.25
N LYS A 172 9.91 17.99 -21.10
CA LYS A 172 10.73 18.83 -20.21
C LYS A 172 10.26 18.81 -18.75
N SER A 173 9.62 17.71 -18.34
CA SER A 173 9.14 17.48 -16.98
C SER A 173 9.35 16.01 -16.60
N PRO A 174 9.64 15.68 -15.33
CA PRO A 174 9.65 14.29 -14.89
C PRO A 174 8.24 13.68 -14.88
N LEU A 175 8.18 12.36 -14.99
CA LEU A 175 6.99 11.56 -14.67
C LEU A 175 6.76 11.61 -13.14
N ARG A 176 5.58 12.07 -12.72
CA ARG A 176 5.25 12.31 -11.30
C ARG A 176 4.19 11.36 -10.73
N ASN A 177 3.67 10.46 -11.56
CA ASN A 177 2.64 9.52 -11.18
C ASN A 177 3.17 8.58 -10.08
N LYS A 178 2.33 8.30 -9.08
CA LYS A 178 2.61 7.24 -8.11
C LYS A 178 2.65 5.90 -8.84
N THR A 179 3.51 4.99 -8.40
CA THR A 179 3.64 3.66 -8.98
C THR A 179 3.18 2.57 -8.02
N VAL A 180 2.68 1.48 -8.58
CA VAL A 180 2.36 0.23 -7.88
C VAL A 180 3.00 -0.92 -8.64
N ASP A 181 3.98 -1.56 -8.02
CA ASP A 181 4.71 -2.67 -8.63
C ASP A 181 4.13 -4.04 -8.23
N THR A 182 3.44 -4.68 -9.18
CA THR A 182 2.85 -6.00 -8.98
C THR A 182 3.87 -7.10 -8.68
N LEU A 183 5.14 -6.95 -9.06
CA LEU A 183 6.19 -7.91 -8.68
C LEU A 183 6.42 -7.90 -7.16
N THR A 184 6.51 -6.70 -6.59
CA THR A 184 6.69 -6.51 -5.14
C THR A 184 5.47 -7.01 -4.39
N LEU A 185 4.27 -6.64 -4.87
CA LEU A 185 3.01 -7.12 -4.27
C LEU A 185 2.87 -8.64 -4.36
N SER A 186 3.23 -9.24 -5.49
CA SER A 186 3.14 -10.70 -5.65
C SER A 186 4.01 -11.43 -4.62
N ARG A 187 5.22 -10.93 -4.31
CA ARG A 187 6.09 -11.53 -3.28
C ARG A 187 5.52 -11.46 -1.87
N GLU A 188 4.69 -10.45 -1.60
CA GLU A 188 4.06 -10.26 -0.31
C GLU A 188 2.83 -11.17 -0.15
N TYR A 189 1.96 -11.17 -1.16
CA TYR A 189 0.61 -11.74 -1.08
C TYR A 189 0.45 -13.13 -1.71
N ILE A 190 1.33 -13.52 -2.65
CA ILE A 190 1.26 -14.82 -3.32
C ILE A 190 2.34 -15.74 -2.76
N ARG A 191 1.96 -16.94 -2.33
CA ARG A 191 2.87 -17.96 -1.78
C ARG A 191 2.88 -19.20 -2.66
N GLY A 192 4.04 -19.85 -2.77
CA GLY A 192 4.17 -21.14 -3.46
C GLY A 192 4.45 -21.07 -4.97
N SER A 193 4.48 -19.89 -5.57
CA SER A 193 4.93 -19.75 -6.97
C SER A 193 6.43 -20.07 -7.10
N GLN A 194 6.82 -20.77 -8.17
CA GLN A 194 8.22 -21.13 -8.45
C GLN A 194 9.12 -19.89 -8.57
N ASN A 195 8.61 -18.85 -9.24
CA ASN A 195 9.22 -17.54 -9.32
C ASN A 195 8.10 -16.49 -9.54
N TYR A 196 8.47 -15.22 -9.57
CA TYR A 196 7.51 -14.11 -9.65
C TYR A 196 7.52 -13.39 -11.00
N LYS A 197 7.96 -14.04 -12.08
CA LYS A 197 7.80 -13.48 -13.42
C LYS A 197 6.31 -13.45 -13.78
N LEU A 198 5.86 -12.42 -14.49
CA LEU A 198 4.46 -12.23 -14.88
C LEU A 198 3.83 -13.49 -15.48
N GLN A 199 4.48 -14.12 -16.46
CA GLN A 199 3.96 -15.32 -17.13
C GLN A 199 3.88 -16.55 -16.20
N THR A 200 4.83 -16.69 -15.27
CA THR A 200 4.79 -17.76 -14.27
C THR A 200 3.64 -17.54 -13.29
N LEU A 201 3.42 -16.31 -12.85
CA LEU A 201 2.31 -15.96 -11.95
C LEU A 201 0.95 -16.11 -12.65
N ALA A 202 0.86 -15.66 -13.90
CA ALA A 202 -0.36 -15.80 -14.69
C ALA A 202 -0.74 -17.27 -14.85
N SER A 203 0.23 -18.12 -15.20
CA SER A 203 0.02 -19.57 -15.28
C SER A 203 -0.38 -20.17 -13.93
N PHE A 204 0.32 -19.78 -12.84
CA PHE A 204 0.05 -20.26 -11.49
C PHE A 204 -1.37 -19.92 -11.00
N LEU A 205 -1.89 -18.76 -11.39
CA LEU A 205 -3.21 -18.26 -11.02
C LEU A 205 -4.30 -18.57 -12.05
N ASN A 206 -3.99 -19.32 -13.12
CA ASN A 206 -4.89 -19.59 -14.24
C ASN A 206 -5.43 -18.31 -14.92
N ILE A 207 -4.62 -17.25 -14.96
CA ILE A 207 -4.89 -16.04 -15.74
C ILE A 207 -4.53 -16.31 -17.20
N SER A 208 -5.40 -15.93 -18.13
CA SER A 208 -5.15 -16.09 -19.56
C SER A 208 -3.97 -15.25 -20.02
N THR A 209 -3.05 -15.86 -20.77
CA THR A 209 -1.84 -15.23 -21.33
C THR A 209 -1.87 -15.18 -22.86
N ILE A 210 -3.07 -15.18 -23.46
CA ILE A 210 -3.21 -15.12 -24.92
C ILE A 210 -2.52 -13.86 -25.44
N GLY A 211 -1.54 -14.03 -26.33
CA GLY A 211 -0.77 -12.94 -26.92
C GLY A 211 0.38 -12.40 -26.05
N ALA A 212 0.85 -13.16 -25.05
CA ALA A 212 2.02 -12.83 -24.23
C ALA A 212 3.23 -12.34 -25.06
N HIS A 213 4.04 -11.47 -24.44
CA HIS A 213 5.18 -10.78 -25.09
C HIS A 213 4.75 -9.71 -26.12
N ARG A 214 3.57 -9.13 -25.90
CA ARG A 214 3.12 -7.89 -26.50
C ARG A 214 2.71 -6.97 -25.38
N ALA A 215 3.15 -5.72 -25.42
CA ALA A 215 2.96 -4.80 -24.29
C ALA A 215 1.48 -4.66 -23.87
N LEU A 216 0.54 -4.65 -24.82
CA LEU A 216 -0.89 -4.55 -24.48
C LEU A 216 -1.46 -5.81 -23.81
N ALA A 217 -0.97 -7.01 -24.19
CA ALA A 217 -1.38 -8.25 -23.57
C ALA A 217 -0.79 -8.38 -22.15
N ASP A 218 0.45 -7.92 -21.96
CA ASP A 218 1.09 -7.90 -20.66
C ASP A 218 0.47 -6.85 -19.73
N CYS A 219 -0.03 -5.73 -20.24
CA CYS A 219 -0.91 -4.81 -19.49
C CYS A 219 -2.17 -5.53 -18.96
N GLN A 220 -2.85 -6.32 -19.80
CA GLN A 220 -4.07 -7.04 -19.42
C GLN A 220 -3.78 -8.13 -18.38
N THR A 221 -2.68 -8.86 -18.57
CA THR A 221 -2.21 -9.88 -17.62
C THR A 221 -1.84 -9.26 -16.28
N THR A 222 -1.14 -8.11 -16.30
CA THR A 222 -0.76 -7.37 -15.10
C THR A 222 -1.98 -6.82 -14.36
N HIS A 223 -2.99 -6.31 -15.08
CA HIS A 223 -4.26 -5.90 -14.48
C HIS A 223 -4.96 -7.07 -13.76
N ALA A 224 -5.10 -8.22 -14.43
CA ALA A 224 -5.73 -9.39 -13.82
C ALA A 224 -4.94 -9.88 -12.59
N LEU A 225 -3.61 -9.86 -12.64
CA LEU A 225 -2.75 -10.18 -11.51
C LEU A 225 -2.96 -9.20 -10.34
N TYR A 226 -3.01 -7.90 -10.62
CA TYR A 226 -3.26 -6.86 -9.62
C TYR A 226 -4.61 -7.06 -8.94
N GLU A 227 -5.69 -7.25 -9.70
CA GLU A 227 -7.03 -7.48 -9.14
C GLU A 227 -7.06 -8.73 -8.23
N HIS A 228 -6.39 -9.81 -8.64
CA HIS A 228 -6.26 -11.01 -7.80
C HIS A 228 -5.54 -10.71 -6.49
N ILE A 229 -4.42 -10.01 -6.54
CA ILE A 229 -3.66 -9.61 -5.34
C ILE A 229 -4.51 -8.72 -4.44
N SER A 230 -5.24 -7.76 -5.00
CA SER A 230 -6.09 -6.85 -4.23
C SER A 230 -7.21 -7.58 -3.49
N ILE A 231 -7.77 -8.65 -4.05
CA ILE A 231 -8.73 -9.51 -3.35
C ILE A 231 -8.06 -10.23 -2.18
N VAL A 232 -6.93 -10.92 -2.42
CA VAL A 232 -6.20 -11.66 -1.37
C VAL A 232 -5.77 -10.72 -0.23
N ALA A 233 -5.29 -9.54 -0.58
CA ALA A 233 -4.85 -8.55 0.39
C ALA A 233 -6.01 -8.06 1.26
N LYS A 234 -7.19 -7.79 0.66
CA LYS A 234 -8.42 -7.45 1.40
C LYS A 234 -8.84 -8.56 2.38
N ASP A 235 -8.78 -9.83 1.97
CA ASP A 235 -9.14 -10.95 2.83
C ASP A 235 -8.19 -11.09 4.02
N ILE A 236 -6.88 -10.94 3.79
CA ILE A 236 -5.87 -10.93 4.86
C ILE A 236 -6.11 -9.76 5.82
N ALA A 237 -6.47 -8.59 5.30
CA ALA A 237 -6.77 -7.41 6.10
C ALA A 237 -7.97 -7.62 7.01
N LYS A 238 -9.06 -8.13 6.42
CA LYS A 238 -10.29 -8.44 7.14
C LYS A 238 -10.02 -9.42 8.27
N LYS A 239 -9.28 -10.49 7.97
CA LYS A 239 -8.89 -11.48 8.99
C LYS A 239 -8.01 -10.88 10.09
N LYS A 240 -7.06 -9.99 9.75
CA LYS A 240 -6.26 -9.26 10.75
C LYS A 240 -7.14 -8.36 11.62
N ALA A 241 -8.09 -7.65 11.02
CA ALA A 241 -9.02 -6.80 11.74
C ALA A 241 -9.88 -7.62 12.72
N GLU A 242 -10.43 -8.75 12.26
CA GLU A 242 -11.16 -9.72 13.09
C GLU A 242 -10.29 -10.29 14.22
N ASP A 243 -9.05 -10.73 13.92
CA ASP A 243 -8.10 -11.24 14.92
C ASP A 243 -7.67 -10.18 15.95
N SER A 244 -7.78 -8.88 15.61
CA SER A 244 -7.45 -7.73 16.46
C SER A 244 -8.66 -7.13 17.19
N ALA A 245 -9.87 -7.60 16.92
CA ALA A 245 -11.08 -7.11 17.58
C ALA A 245 -11.10 -7.52 19.05
N LEU A 246 -11.43 -6.57 19.93
CA LEU A 246 -11.57 -6.82 21.37
C LEU A 246 -12.88 -7.54 21.67
N ASN A 247 -12.80 -8.67 22.37
CA ASN A 247 -13.96 -9.36 22.93
C ASN A 247 -14.27 -8.87 24.36
N GLU A 248 -15.32 -9.41 24.97
CA GLU A 248 -15.75 -9.01 26.32
C GLU A 248 -14.71 -9.29 27.41
N ILE A 249 -13.97 -10.40 27.31
CA ILE A 249 -12.87 -10.73 28.25
C ILE A 249 -11.74 -9.72 28.10
N ASP A 250 -11.39 -9.33 26.87
CA ASP A 250 -10.35 -8.34 26.61
C ASP A 250 -10.74 -6.99 27.24
N LYS A 251 -11.98 -6.54 27.03
CA LYS A 251 -12.50 -5.29 27.61
C LYS A 251 -12.50 -5.34 29.14
N TRP A 252 -12.92 -6.46 29.72
CA TRP A 252 -12.93 -6.67 31.16
C TRP A 252 -11.50 -6.62 31.75
N ILE A 253 -10.52 -7.31 31.15
CA ILE A 253 -9.11 -7.24 31.59
C ILE A 253 -8.56 -5.82 31.52
N ILE A 254 -8.86 -5.09 30.45
CA ILE A 254 -8.47 -3.68 30.32
C ILE A 254 -9.07 -2.88 31.47
N GLN A 255 -10.35 -3.05 31.77
CA GLN A 255 -11.02 -2.36 32.87
C GLN A 255 -10.40 -2.71 34.23
N MET A 256 -10.12 -3.99 34.51
CA MET A 256 -9.46 -4.41 35.74
C MET A 256 -8.06 -3.82 35.87
N THR A 257 -7.30 -3.79 34.77
CA THR A 257 -5.97 -3.15 34.76
C THR A 257 -6.08 -1.66 35.06
N LYS A 258 -7.06 -0.96 34.49
CA LYS A 258 -7.34 0.43 34.82
C LYS A 258 -7.69 0.64 36.29
N GLN A 259 -8.34 -0.32 36.94
CA GLN A 259 -8.62 -0.27 38.37
C GLN A 259 -7.36 -0.52 39.22
N ILE A 260 -6.48 -1.42 38.80
CA ILE A 260 -5.17 -1.64 39.44
C ILE A 260 -4.35 -0.33 39.47
N PHE A 261 -4.37 0.42 38.36
CA PHE A 261 -3.67 1.70 38.20
C PHE A 261 -4.62 2.92 38.27
N LYS A 262 -5.62 2.91 39.16
CA LYS A 262 -6.71 3.91 39.17
C LYS A 262 -6.23 5.37 39.29
N ASP A 263 -5.12 5.60 39.99
CA ASP A 263 -4.56 6.92 40.28
C ASP A 263 -3.47 7.34 39.26
N THR A 264 -3.26 6.52 38.23
CA THR A 264 -2.27 6.76 37.17
C THR A 264 -2.94 7.18 35.86
N ASP A 265 -2.29 8.03 35.05
CA ASP A 265 -2.77 8.31 33.70
C ASP A 265 -2.67 7.06 32.81
N HIS A 266 -3.82 6.56 32.34
CA HIS A 266 -3.89 5.36 31.50
C HIS A 266 -3.42 5.61 30.06
N SER A 267 -3.18 6.87 29.66
CA SER A 267 -2.72 7.23 28.32
C SER A 267 -1.34 6.65 27.97
N TYR A 268 -0.57 6.26 29.00
CA TYR A 268 0.72 5.59 28.95
C TYR A 268 0.62 4.09 28.69
N PHE A 269 -0.55 3.51 28.90
CA PHE A 269 -0.81 2.11 28.61
C PHE A 269 -1.16 1.94 27.13
N ARG A 270 -0.66 0.85 26.56
CA ARG A 270 -1.03 0.38 25.23
C ARG A 270 -1.56 -1.04 25.38
N TYR A 271 -2.74 -1.27 24.82
CA TYR A 271 -3.35 -2.59 24.75
C TYR A 271 -3.33 -3.05 23.31
N SER A 272 -2.70 -4.20 23.07
CA SER A 272 -2.59 -4.79 21.74
C SER A 272 -3.28 -6.14 21.74
N LYS A 273 -4.26 -6.31 20.85
CA LYS A 273 -4.93 -7.58 20.62
C LYS A 273 -4.19 -8.36 19.54
N HIS A 274 -3.81 -9.58 19.90
CA HIS A 274 -3.35 -10.62 18.99
C HIS A 274 -4.36 -11.77 19.02
N LYS A 275 -4.46 -12.54 17.95
CA LYS A 275 -5.40 -13.67 17.75
C LYS A 275 -5.96 -14.35 19.03
N GLN A 276 -5.09 -14.77 19.96
CA GLN A 276 -5.50 -15.38 21.23
C GLN A 276 -5.10 -14.61 22.49
N TYR A 277 -4.39 -13.49 22.35
CA TYR A 277 -3.74 -12.81 23.46
C TYR A 277 -4.07 -11.33 23.49
N LEU A 278 -4.30 -10.81 24.69
CA LEU A 278 -4.27 -9.38 24.97
C LEU A 278 -2.94 -9.06 25.65
N THR A 279 -2.21 -8.10 25.10
CA THR A 279 -0.96 -7.62 25.67
C THR A 279 -1.20 -6.21 26.23
N ALA A 280 -0.81 -5.98 27.49
CA ALA A 280 -0.73 -4.65 28.05
C ALA A 280 0.74 -4.22 28.17
N SER A 281 1.00 -2.99 27.76
CA SER A 281 2.36 -2.45 27.69
C SER A 281 2.42 -1.04 28.28
N CYS A 282 3.44 -0.76 29.07
CA CYS A 282 3.82 0.56 29.57
C CYS A 282 5.31 0.50 29.89
N PHE A 283 6.16 1.31 29.23
CA PHE A 283 7.64 1.21 29.29
C PHE A 283 8.23 -0.16 28.86
N GLY A 284 7.41 -1.06 28.35
CA GLY A 284 7.73 -2.45 28.05
C GLY A 284 6.46 -3.30 27.97
N GLU A 285 6.57 -4.61 27.73
CA GLU A 285 5.45 -5.54 27.93
C GLU A 285 5.25 -5.73 29.44
N LEU A 286 4.12 -5.28 29.99
CA LEU A 286 3.77 -5.52 31.40
C LEU A 286 3.30 -6.96 31.57
N TYR A 287 2.36 -7.36 30.71
CA TYR A 287 1.85 -8.71 30.67
C TYR A 287 1.26 -9.06 29.32
N ARG A 288 1.11 -10.36 29.12
CA ARG A 288 0.32 -10.94 28.04
C ARG A 288 -0.65 -11.97 28.61
N ILE A 289 -1.93 -11.83 28.32
CA ILE A 289 -2.96 -12.74 28.79
C ILE A 289 -3.57 -13.49 27.62
N LYS A 290 -3.70 -14.80 27.74
CA LYS A 290 -4.49 -15.58 26.79
C LYS A 290 -5.98 -15.38 27.08
N THR A 291 -6.70 -14.74 26.17
CA THR A 291 -8.12 -14.41 26.34
C THR A 291 -9.07 -15.27 25.49
N THR A 292 -8.56 -16.05 24.54
CA THR A 292 -9.37 -16.99 23.74
C THR A 292 -8.68 -18.33 23.49
N GLY A 293 -9.47 -19.37 23.22
CA GLY A 293 -9.01 -20.72 22.86
C GLY A 293 -9.49 -21.81 23.83
N ARG A 294 -9.06 -23.05 23.60
CA ARG A 294 -9.47 -24.23 24.39
C ARG A 294 -8.79 -24.37 25.76
N ILE A 295 -7.76 -23.57 26.04
CA ILE A 295 -7.01 -23.60 27.30
C ILE A 295 -7.56 -22.50 28.21
N LYS A 296 -7.61 -22.76 29.52
CA LYS A 296 -7.93 -21.77 30.57
C LYS A 296 -7.06 -20.51 30.43
N GLN A 297 -7.63 -19.37 30.79
CA GLN A 297 -6.95 -18.06 30.72
C GLN A 297 -5.68 -18.11 31.57
N TYR A 298 -4.61 -17.50 31.07
CA TYR A 298 -3.36 -17.40 31.83
C TYR A 298 -2.63 -16.10 31.53
N PHE A 299 -1.92 -15.62 32.54
CA PHE A 299 -1.03 -14.47 32.54
C PHE A 299 0.41 -14.91 32.26
N GLU A 300 1.07 -14.23 31.34
CA GLU A 300 2.50 -14.35 31.02
C GLU A 300 3.19 -12.99 31.20
N PHE A 301 4.45 -13.02 31.60
CA PHE A 301 5.34 -11.86 31.67
C PHE A 301 6.78 -12.30 31.35
N SER A 302 7.69 -11.36 31.10
CA SER A 302 9.10 -11.66 30.81
C SER A 302 9.85 -12.16 32.05
N HIS A 303 10.66 -13.21 31.92
CA HIS A 303 11.46 -13.74 33.03
C HIS A 303 12.39 -12.69 33.67
N GLN A 304 12.86 -11.72 32.87
CA GLN A 304 13.71 -10.63 33.36
C GLN A 304 13.08 -9.82 34.51
N TYR A 305 11.76 -9.92 34.68
CA TYR A 305 11.03 -9.20 35.71
C TYR A 305 10.39 -10.11 36.75
N GLU A 306 10.77 -11.40 36.86
CA GLU A 306 10.13 -12.35 37.78
C GLU A 306 9.90 -11.72 39.17
N PRO A 307 8.63 -11.45 39.53
CA PRO A 307 8.32 -10.80 40.79
C PRO A 307 8.57 -11.71 41.98
N ASP A 308 9.10 -11.18 43.06
CA ASP A 308 9.30 -11.96 44.30
C ASP A 308 7.95 -12.46 44.84
N VAL A 309 6.89 -11.71 44.57
CA VAL A 309 5.49 -12.02 44.90
C VAL A 309 4.97 -13.29 44.19
N LEU A 310 5.62 -13.78 43.13
CA LEU A 310 5.25 -15.07 42.55
C LEU A 310 5.57 -16.26 43.45
N ARG A 311 6.44 -16.09 44.44
CA ARG A 311 6.73 -17.16 45.41
C ARG A 311 5.59 -17.35 46.41
N SER A 312 4.72 -16.35 46.57
CA SER A 312 3.58 -16.38 47.50
C SER A 312 2.22 -16.53 46.82
N THR A 313 2.16 -16.60 45.48
CA THR A 313 0.87 -16.82 44.79
C THR A 313 0.37 -18.24 45.03
N THR A 314 -0.93 -18.37 45.31
CA THR A 314 -1.62 -19.66 45.42
C THR A 314 -2.11 -20.18 44.06
N LEU A 315 -1.98 -19.36 43.01
CA LEU A 315 -2.44 -19.69 41.66
C LEU A 315 -1.54 -20.74 41.01
N LYS A 316 -2.16 -21.60 40.20
CA LYS A 316 -1.44 -22.63 39.47
C LYS A 316 -0.49 -21.99 38.45
N THR A 317 0.76 -22.45 38.42
CA THR A 317 1.76 -22.00 37.45
C THR A 317 2.32 -23.14 36.61
N THR A 318 2.79 -22.82 35.40
CA THR A 318 3.60 -23.71 34.54
C THR A 318 4.68 -22.92 33.81
N PRO A 319 5.80 -23.54 33.39
CA PRO A 319 6.76 -22.88 32.52
C PRO A 319 6.15 -22.40 31.20
N ARG A 320 6.61 -21.25 30.70
CA ARG A 320 6.16 -20.68 29.42
C ARG A 320 6.58 -21.55 28.23
N SER A 321 7.82 -22.02 28.22
CA SER A 321 8.37 -23.00 27.28
C SER A 321 8.54 -24.35 27.96
N LYS A 322 8.25 -25.43 27.24
CA LYS A 322 8.60 -26.79 27.67
C LYS A 322 10.10 -27.08 27.56
N THR A 323 10.82 -26.27 26.78
CA THR A 323 12.23 -26.51 26.43
C THR A 323 13.19 -25.62 27.21
N TYR A 324 12.72 -24.46 27.68
CA TYR A 324 13.54 -23.46 28.36
C TYR A 324 12.93 -23.15 29.72
N GLU A 325 13.57 -23.61 30.80
CA GLU A 325 13.10 -23.36 32.16
C GLU A 325 13.06 -21.86 32.49
N ASP A 326 14.00 -21.09 31.96
CA ASP A 326 14.17 -19.64 32.14
C ASP A 326 13.28 -18.79 31.19
N SER A 327 12.19 -19.35 30.66
CA SER A 327 11.33 -18.65 29.68
C SER A 327 10.21 -17.81 30.30
N GLY A 328 10.13 -17.78 31.64
CA GLY A 328 9.05 -17.18 32.42
C GLY A 328 7.94 -18.17 32.75
N LYS A 329 6.90 -17.69 33.43
CA LYS A 329 5.79 -18.52 33.94
C LYS A 329 4.46 -18.13 33.30
N ARG A 330 3.60 -19.14 33.12
CA ARG A 330 2.15 -18.99 32.90
C ARG A 330 1.45 -19.14 34.23
N ILE A 331 0.63 -18.16 34.61
CA ILE A 331 -0.18 -18.18 35.82
C ILE A 331 -1.64 -18.30 35.40
N PHE A 332 -2.31 -19.37 35.79
CA PHE A 332 -3.71 -19.61 35.42
C PHE A 332 -4.65 -18.90 36.40
N PHE A 333 -5.74 -18.36 35.86
CA PHE A 333 -6.80 -17.75 36.65
C PHE A 333 -8.17 -18.02 35.98
N GLU A 334 -9.23 -18.04 36.79
CA GLU A 334 -10.59 -18.41 36.40
C GLU A 334 -11.66 -17.44 36.92
N SER A 335 -11.31 -16.53 37.85
CA SER A 335 -12.23 -15.55 38.43
C SER A 335 -11.63 -14.14 38.51
N GLU A 336 -12.48 -13.15 38.78
CA GLU A 336 -12.05 -11.77 39.02
C GLU A 336 -11.18 -11.64 40.27
N GLU A 337 -11.51 -12.35 41.33
CA GLU A 337 -10.74 -12.38 42.57
C GLU A 337 -9.33 -12.92 42.32
N GLU A 338 -9.22 -14.01 41.55
CA GLU A 338 -7.92 -14.58 41.16
C GLU A 338 -7.12 -13.61 40.28
N PHE A 339 -7.77 -12.92 39.33
CA PHE A 339 -7.10 -11.90 38.52
C PHE A 339 -6.61 -10.72 39.38
N MET A 340 -7.43 -10.22 40.30
CA MET A 340 -7.07 -9.12 41.18
C MET A 340 -5.97 -9.51 42.16
N SER A 341 -5.83 -10.79 42.50
CA SER A 341 -4.66 -11.28 43.25
C SER A 341 -3.33 -11.09 42.49
N LEU A 342 -3.37 -10.93 41.16
CA LEU A 342 -2.21 -10.61 40.32
C LEU A 342 -1.87 -9.11 40.30
N ALA A 343 -2.68 -8.23 40.91
CA ALA A 343 -2.45 -6.80 40.92
C ALA A 343 -1.07 -6.44 41.47
N THR A 344 -0.66 -7.07 42.58
CA THR A 344 0.66 -6.87 43.18
C THR A 344 1.79 -7.27 42.23
N VAL A 345 1.63 -8.38 41.48
CA VAL A 345 2.59 -8.85 40.48
C VAL A 345 2.70 -7.83 39.34
N ILE A 346 1.57 -7.35 38.84
CA ILE A 346 1.50 -6.36 37.75
C ILE A 346 2.15 -5.04 38.16
N ILE A 347 1.87 -4.56 39.38
CA ILE A 347 2.44 -3.34 39.95
C ILE A 347 3.96 -3.47 40.13
N GLU A 348 4.46 -4.62 40.62
CA GLU A 348 5.90 -4.84 40.79
C GLU A 348 6.65 -4.83 39.45
N ILE A 349 6.10 -5.47 38.40
CA ILE A 349 6.67 -5.44 37.05
C ILE A 349 6.73 -3.99 36.53
N TYR A 350 5.66 -3.24 36.70
CA TYR A 350 5.60 -1.83 36.32
C TYR A 350 6.70 -1.01 37.01
N HIS A 351 6.87 -1.15 38.34
CA HIS A 351 7.89 -0.43 39.07
C HIS A 351 9.31 -0.82 38.64
N LYS A 352 9.58 -2.11 38.38
CA LYS A 352 10.88 -2.56 37.84
C LYS A 352 11.17 -1.93 36.47
N GLN A 353 10.19 -1.89 35.58
CA GLN A 353 10.34 -1.27 34.26
C GLN A 353 10.55 0.25 34.36
N LYS A 354 9.78 0.92 35.22
CA LYS A 354 9.96 2.35 35.48
C LYS A 354 11.35 2.66 36.05
N ALA A 355 11.81 1.90 37.04
CA ALA A 355 13.14 2.07 37.63
C ALA A 355 14.25 1.88 36.59
N TYR A 356 14.12 0.87 35.73
CA TYR A 356 15.04 0.68 34.61
C TYR A 356 15.07 1.89 33.67
N VAL A 357 13.91 2.45 33.30
CA VAL A 357 13.84 3.67 32.49
C VAL A 357 14.51 4.84 33.21
N ASP A 358 14.22 5.05 34.50
CA ASP A 358 14.80 6.11 35.32
C ASP A 358 16.33 6.02 35.42
N GLU A 359 16.88 4.83 35.65
CA GLU A 359 18.33 4.58 35.72
C GLU A 359 19.03 4.87 34.40
N ASN A 360 18.48 4.42 33.27
CA ASN A 360 19.06 4.68 31.96
C ASN A 360 19.01 6.18 31.60
N ILE A 361 17.95 6.89 32.00
CA ILE A 361 17.89 8.36 31.86
C ILE A 361 18.97 9.02 32.72
N ALA A 362 19.14 8.59 33.97
CA ALA A 362 20.13 9.17 34.89
C ALA A 362 21.57 8.95 34.41
N HIS A 363 21.90 7.74 33.97
CA HIS A 363 23.21 7.42 33.38
C HIS A 363 23.54 8.28 32.17
N GLU A 364 22.56 8.55 31.30
CA GLU A 364 22.76 9.38 30.11
C GLU A 364 22.83 10.88 30.44
N ARG A 365 22.06 11.37 31.41
CA ARG A 365 22.23 12.73 31.95
C ARG A 365 23.61 12.93 32.57
N MET A 366 24.19 11.88 33.16
CA MET A 366 25.58 11.89 33.67
C MET A 366 26.62 11.76 32.56
N ALA A 367 26.32 11.04 31.47
CA ALA A 367 27.19 10.91 30.30
C ALA A 367 27.20 12.18 29.43
N HIS A 368 26.10 12.94 29.42
CA HIS A 368 26.00 14.24 28.75
C HIS A 368 26.53 15.39 29.61
N ASN A 369 27.86 15.39 29.76
CA ASN A 369 28.69 16.60 29.95
C ASN A 369 29.65 16.81 28.75
N ALA A 370 29.38 16.19 27.61
CA ALA A 370 30.11 16.40 26.36
C ALA A 370 29.17 16.34 25.13
N ASN A 371 28.93 17.51 24.54
CA ASN A 371 28.37 17.77 23.21
C ASN A 371 26.90 17.40 22.88
N ASP A 372 26.29 18.33 22.15
CA ASP A 372 24.86 18.68 22.14
C ASP A 372 24.03 17.95 21.05
N THR A 373 24.22 16.63 20.86
CA THR A 373 23.44 15.88 19.82
C THR A 373 22.99 14.46 20.19
N GLY A 374 23.14 14.01 21.44
CA GLY A 374 22.85 12.61 21.81
C GLY A 374 21.41 12.28 22.22
N PHE A 375 20.54 13.27 22.46
CA PHE A 375 19.15 13.04 22.91
C PHE A 375 18.30 12.21 21.92
N ILE A 376 18.63 12.25 20.62
CA ILE A 376 17.86 11.58 19.56
C ILE A 376 18.16 10.07 19.49
N ARG A 377 19.28 9.60 20.05
CA ARG A 377 19.66 8.16 20.01
C ARG A 377 19.04 7.33 21.13
N LEU A 378 18.63 7.96 22.24
CA LEU A 378 18.03 7.31 23.41
C LEU A 378 16.74 6.55 23.08
N VAL A 379 15.96 7.09 22.16
CA VAL A 379 14.63 6.57 21.80
C VAL A 379 14.71 5.25 21.04
N ALA A 380 15.84 4.99 20.37
CA ALA A 380 16.03 3.80 19.55
C ALA A 380 16.49 2.56 20.36
N THR A 381 17.07 2.73 21.54
CA THR A 381 17.59 1.62 22.38
C THR A 381 16.64 1.17 23.48
N ILE A 382 15.73 2.03 23.97
CA ILE A 382 14.84 1.73 25.12
C ILE A 382 13.73 0.72 24.75
N SER A 383 13.31 0.71 23.48
CA SER A 383 12.53 -0.32 22.79
C SER A 383 11.77 0.38 21.67
N PRO A 384 12.02 0.05 20.39
CA PRO A 384 11.35 0.70 19.25
C PRO A 384 9.81 0.66 19.29
N HIS A 385 9.23 -0.21 20.13
CA HIS A 385 7.79 -0.43 20.22
C HIS A 385 7.05 0.47 21.23
N TYR A 386 7.75 1.21 22.11
CA TYR A 386 7.12 1.93 23.24
C TYR A 386 7.52 3.40 23.39
N GLU A 387 8.22 3.95 22.39
CA GLU A 387 8.69 5.34 22.29
C GLU A 387 7.66 6.38 22.80
N LYS A 388 6.38 6.26 22.41
CA LYS A 388 5.34 7.22 22.81
C LYS A 388 5.10 7.27 24.31
N SER A 389 5.12 6.13 25.00
CA SER A 389 4.89 6.08 26.45
C SER A 389 6.12 6.63 27.20
N VAL A 390 7.32 6.32 26.72
CA VAL A 390 8.59 6.83 27.28
C VAL A 390 8.68 8.35 27.12
N ASN A 391 8.44 8.87 25.92
CA ASN A 391 8.54 10.31 25.64
C ASN A 391 7.61 11.14 26.53
N ARG A 392 6.36 10.71 26.68
CA ARG A 392 5.40 11.41 27.55
C ARG A 392 5.79 11.35 29.03
N TYR A 393 6.52 10.31 29.46
CA TYR A 393 6.95 10.18 30.85
C TYR A 393 8.08 11.16 31.14
N LEU A 394 9.01 11.29 30.19
CA LEU A 394 10.08 12.28 30.24
C LEU A 394 9.55 13.71 30.34
N GLU A 395 8.45 14.01 29.64
CA GLU A 395 7.80 15.33 29.68
C GLU A 395 7.08 15.60 31.01
N ASN A 396 6.47 14.58 31.63
CA ASN A 396 5.64 14.75 32.83
C ASN A 396 5.81 13.61 33.87
N PRO A 397 6.97 13.48 34.55
CA PRO A 397 7.21 12.36 35.48
C PRO A 397 6.26 12.34 36.69
N GLU A 398 5.82 13.52 37.14
CA GLU A 398 4.97 13.70 38.32
C GLU A 398 3.54 13.18 38.12
N LEU A 399 3.09 13.01 36.87
CA LEU A 399 1.75 12.53 36.52
C LEU A 399 1.63 11.00 36.58
N ILE A 400 2.74 10.30 36.84
CA ILE A 400 2.79 8.85 36.87
C ILE A 400 3.28 8.35 38.23
N LYS A 401 2.45 8.61 39.24
CA LYS A 401 2.60 8.06 40.60
C LYS A 401 1.44 7.09 40.84
N LEU A 402 1.77 5.95 41.42
CA LEU A 402 0.84 4.89 41.80
C LEU A 402 0.40 5.07 43.24
#